data_AF-A0A7W0QWQ5-F1
#
_entry.id   AF-A0A7W0QWQ5-F1
#
_cell.length_a   1.000
_cell.length_b   1.000
_cell.length_c   1.000
_cell.angle_alpha   90.00
_cell.angle_beta   90.00
_cell.angle_gamma   90.00
#
_symmetry.space_group_name_H-M   'P 1'
#
loop_
_entity.id
_entity.type
_entity.pdbx_description
1 polymer ?
#
loop_
_entity_poly.entity_id
_entity_poly.type
_entity_poly.pdbx_seq_one_letter_code
_entity_poly.pdbx_strand_id
1 'polypeptide(L)'
;MNDNDNDNDISRRLGEAIEPPVPPVDPARLAAIRALAQATATGSPVAPMVASRRSLLRMGVAAAGGIAAGAAGFAIVSRDWDEDPAGPPLEAASVRPAEGVAASANLINHTWGTEVLLDVSGLEPGVAYTMDLVATDGRRVSAGGFVGTDGLMKCRNNGAVLRADLQGFAVTGPGGTEVLASELN
;
A
#
# COMPACT_ATOMS: atom_id res chain seq x y z
N MET A 1 -27.75 21.31 19.58
CA MET A 1 -26.60 21.37 18.66
C MET A 1 -26.34 19.93 18.27
N ASN A 2 -26.63 19.55 17.02
CA ASN A 2 -26.51 18.16 16.57
C ASN A 2 -25.06 17.89 16.12
N ASP A 3 -24.49 16.75 16.52
CA ASP A 3 -23.14 16.32 16.15
C ASP A 3 -22.92 16.24 14.63
N ASN A 4 -23.99 16.07 13.87
CA ASN A 4 -23.97 16.01 12.40
C ASN A 4 -23.53 17.33 11.73
N ASP A 5 -23.69 18.47 12.40
CA ASP A 5 -23.22 19.77 11.87
C ASP A 5 -21.69 19.91 12.02
N ASN A 6 -21.11 19.23 13.02
CA ASN A 6 -19.69 19.29 13.34
C ASN A 6 -18.85 18.43 12.38
N ASP A 7 -19.35 17.24 12.00
CA ASP A 7 -18.66 16.34 11.06
C ASP A 7 -18.62 16.91 9.63
N ASN A 8 -19.69 17.62 9.23
CA ASN A 8 -19.76 18.31 7.95
C ASN A 8 -18.81 19.51 7.89
N ASP A 9 -18.62 20.24 9.00
CA ASP A 9 -17.67 21.36 9.07
C ASP A 9 -16.21 20.86 9.00
N ILE A 10 -15.90 19.79 9.72
CA ILE A 10 -14.56 19.18 9.70
C ILE A 10 -14.21 18.66 8.30
N SER A 11 -15.15 17.95 7.65
CA SER A 11 -14.96 17.43 6.29
C SER A 11 -14.73 18.54 5.27
N ARG A 12 -15.47 19.65 5.38
CA ARG A 12 -15.31 20.82 4.51
C ARG A 12 -13.95 21.51 4.71
N ARG A 13 -13.53 21.70 5.96
CA ARG A 13 -12.25 22.35 6.29
C ARG A 13 -11.05 21.50 5.90
N LEU A 14 -11.17 20.16 5.97
CA LEU A 14 -10.16 19.24 5.44
C LEU A 14 -10.10 19.30 3.90
N GLY A 15 -11.25 19.33 3.22
CA GLY A 15 -11.30 19.49 1.77
C GLY A 15 -10.60 20.78 1.29
N GLU A 16 -10.89 21.90 1.93
CA GLU A 16 -10.29 23.21 1.65
C GLU A 16 -8.77 23.26 1.97
N ALA A 17 -8.31 22.49 2.95
CA ALA A 17 -6.90 22.44 3.34
C ALA A 17 -6.06 21.46 2.49
N ILE A 18 -6.70 20.47 1.86
CA ILE A 18 -6.04 19.38 1.13
C ILE A 18 -6.03 19.64 -0.38
N GLU A 19 -6.95 20.44 -0.93
CA GLU A 19 -6.96 20.70 -2.37
C GLU A 19 -5.75 21.58 -2.76
N PRO A 20 -4.71 21.02 -3.42
CA PRO A 20 -3.61 21.85 -3.90
C PRO A 20 -4.19 22.82 -4.95
N PRO A 21 -3.71 24.07 -5.04
CA PRO A 21 -4.20 25.00 -6.05
C PRO A 21 -4.00 24.34 -7.41
N VAL A 22 -5.11 24.01 -8.09
CA VAL A 22 -5.04 23.46 -9.45
C VAL A 22 -4.36 24.52 -10.28
N PRO A 23 -3.12 24.29 -10.78
CA PRO A 23 -2.44 25.29 -11.56
C PRO A 23 -3.32 25.57 -12.79
N PRO A 24 -3.55 26.85 -13.15
CA PRO A 24 -4.38 27.18 -14.30
C PRO A 24 -3.82 26.44 -15.51
N VAL A 25 -4.66 25.63 -16.14
CA VAL A 25 -4.22 24.83 -17.29
C VAL A 25 -3.95 25.78 -18.44
N ASP A 26 -2.71 25.81 -18.91
CA ASP A 26 -2.30 26.64 -20.04
C ASP A 26 -3.16 26.29 -21.29
N PRO A 27 -3.94 27.26 -21.82
CA PRO A 27 -4.77 27.05 -23.00
C PRO A 27 -3.98 26.57 -24.22
N ALA A 28 -2.71 27.00 -24.36
CA ALA A 28 -1.85 26.58 -25.45
C ALA A 28 -1.46 25.09 -25.34
N ARG A 29 -1.19 24.63 -24.11
CA ARG A 29 -0.89 23.21 -23.84
C ARG A 29 -2.11 22.32 -24.09
N LEU A 30 -3.30 22.77 -23.69
CA LEU A 30 -4.58 22.10 -23.99
C LEU A 30 -4.84 21.98 -25.50
N ALA A 31 -4.60 23.07 -26.24
CA ALA A 31 -4.75 23.08 -27.69
C ALA A 31 -3.77 22.09 -28.38
N ALA A 32 -2.52 22.04 -27.92
CA ALA A 32 -1.51 21.11 -28.44
C ALA A 32 -1.87 19.63 -28.21
N ILE A 33 -2.37 19.30 -27.01
CA ILE A 33 -2.82 17.92 -26.69
C ILE A 33 -4.02 17.52 -27.55
N ARG A 34 -4.99 18.42 -27.74
CA ARG A 34 -6.14 18.16 -28.62
C ARG A 34 -5.72 17.98 -30.08
N ALA A 35 -4.81 18.81 -30.58
CA ALA A 35 -4.29 18.68 -31.94
C ALA A 35 -3.54 17.35 -32.13
N LEU A 36 -2.74 16.93 -31.15
CA LEU A 36 -2.06 15.64 -31.19
C LEU A 36 -3.07 14.47 -31.19
N ALA A 37 -4.08 14.52 -30.32
CA ALA A 37 -5.12 13.50 -30.26
C ALA A 37 -5.92 13.38 -31.57
N GLN A 38 -6.22 14.52 -32.21
CA GLN A 38 -6.90 14.57 -33.50
C GLN A 38 -6.01 14.03 -34.64
N ALA A 39 -4.71 14.32 -34.62
CA ALA A 39 -3.75 13.78 -35.59
C ALA A 39 -3.59 12.26 -35.46
N THR A 40 -3.58 11.72 -34.23
CA THR A 40 -3.55 10.27 -33.98
C THR A 40 -4.86 9.58 -34.34
N ALA A 41 -6.00 10.25 -34.17
CA ALA A 41 -7.33 9.68 -34.47
C ALA A 41 -7.65 9.64 -35.98
N THR A 42 -7.03 10.51 -36.79
CA THR A 42 -7.29 10.62 -38.23
C THR A 42 -6.28 9.87 -39.10
N GLY A 43 -5.30 9.17 -38.50
CA GLY A 43 -4.36 8.31 -39.22
C GLY A 43 -3.61 8.99 -40.37
N SER A 44 -3.43 10.32 -40.32
CA SER A 44 -2.79 11.06 -41.41
C SER A 44 -1.27 11.01 -41.27
N PRO A 45 -0.52 10.68 -42.34
CA PRO A 45 0.93 10.65 -42.29
C PRO A 45 1.48 12.06 -42.09
N VAL A 46 2.30 12.23 -41.06
CA VAL A 46 3.05 13.46 -40.80
C VAL A 46 3.91 13.77 -42.03
N ALA A 47 3.59 14.85 -42.74
CA ALA A 47 4.45 15.34 -43.82
C ALA A 47 5.83 15.73 -43.24
N PRO A 48 6.96 15.36 -43.87
CA PRO A 48 8.26 15.69 -43.35
C PRO A 48 8.48 17.20 -43.48
N MET A 49 8.61 17.87 -42.34
CA MET A 49 9.08 19.24 -42.29
C MET A 49 10.54 19.26 -42.73
N VAL A 50 10.81 19.68 -43.97
CA VAL A 50 12.18 19.86 -44.47
C VAL A 50 12.78 21.08 -43.76
N ALA A 51 13.33 20.85 -42.57
CA ALA A 51 14.11 21.85 -41.87
C ALA A 51 15.45 22.04 -42.62
N SER A 52 15.67 23.26 -43.08
CA SER A 52 16.92 23.73 -43.69
C SER A 52 18.14 23.32 -42.85
N ARG A 53 19.08 22.60 -43.49
CA ARG A 53 20.31 22.02 -42.90
C ARG A 53 21.26 23.03 -42.23
N ARG A 54 20.99 24.34 -42.31
CA ARG A 54 21.90 25.39 -41.81
C ARG A 54 21.59 25.90 -40.39
N SER A 55 20.42 25.58 -39.83
CA SER A 55 20.03 26.14 -38.51
C SER A 55 20.22 25.20 -37.31
N LEU A 56 20.49 23.90 -37.54
CA LEU A 56 20.50 22.90 -36.46
C LEU A 56 21.84 22.74 -35.73
N LEU A 57 22.89 23.45 -36.13
CA LEU A 57 24.22 23.31 -35.50
C LEU A 57 24.47 24.20 -34.27
N ARG A 58 23.48 24.95 -33.76
CA ARG A 58 23.70 25.89 -32.65
C ARG A 58 22.79 25.74 -31.42
N MET A 59 21.99 24.68 -31.33
CA MET A 59 21.09 24.46 -30.18
C MET A 59 21.13 23.02 -29.63
N GLY A 60 22.28 22.36 -29.72
CA GLY A 60 22.39 20.90 -29.48
C GLY A 60 23.24 20.46 -28.29
N VAL A 61 23.41 21.25 -27.22
CA VAL A 61 24.24 20.80 -26.07
C VAL A 61 23.57 20.89 -24.70
N ALA A 62 22.53 21.69 -24.48
CA ALA A 62 21.99 21.85 -23.11
C ALA A 62 20.81 20.91 -22.74
N ALA A 63 20.11 20.30 -23.70
CA ALA A 63 18.91 19.50 -23.43
C ALA A 63 19.12 17.96 -23.50
N ALA A 64 20.26 17.49 -24.00
CA ALA A 64 20.53 16.06 -24.15
C ALA A 64 21.03 15.40 -22.84
N GLY A 65 21.63 16.18 -21.92
CA GLY A 65 22.17 15.65 -20.67
C GLY A 65 21.09 15.24 -19.66
N GLY A 66 20.03 16.03 -19.52
CA GLY A 66 18.98 15.78 -18.52
C GLY A 66 18.11 14.56 -18.84
N ILE A 67 17.79 14.33 -20.12
CA ILE A 67 16.99 13.18 -20.55
C ILE A 67 17.79 11.88 -20.48
N ALA A 68 19.08 11.91 -20.86
CA ALA A 68 19.95 10.75 -20.75
C ALA A 68 20.25 10.38 -19.28
N ALA A 69 20.49 11.38 -18.41
CA ALA A 69 20.70 11.15 -16.98
C ALA A 69 19.41 10.68 -16.27
N GLY A 70 18.25 11.24 -16.62
CA GLY A 70 16.96 10.83 -16.06
C GLY A 70 16.56 9.40 -16.48
N ALA A 71 16.76 9.04 -17.75
CA ALA A 71 16.48 7.69 -18.24
C ALA A 71 17.47 6.64 -17.70
N ALA A 72 18.77 6.99 -17.60
CA ALA A 72 19.76 6.10 -17.00
C ALA A 72 19.56 5.96 -15.47
N GLY A 73 19.25 7.04 -14.76
CA GLY A 73 18.93 7.01 -13.34
C GLY A 73 17.66 6.21 -13.04
N PHE A 74 16.60 6.38 -13.83
CA PHE A 74 15.38 5.58 -13.72
C PHE A 74 15.63 4.10 -14.03
N ALA A 75 16.43 3.79 -15.06
CA ALA A 75 16.77 2.42 -15.42
C ALA A 75 17.73 1.73 -14.44
N ILE A 76 18.52 2.47 -13.66
CA ILE A 76 19.34 1.92 -12.57
C ILE A 76 18.46 1.63 -11.35
N VAL A 77 17.54 2.53 -10.99
CA VAL A 77 16.63 2.34 -9.84
C VAL A 77 15.54 1.29 -10.13
N SER A 78 15.14 1.09 -11.38
CA SER A 78 14.08 0.13 -11.74
C SER A 78 14.57 -1.31 -11.91
N ARG A 79 15.89 -1.58 -11.87
CA ARG A 79 16.44 -2.93 -12.09
C ARG A 79 16.55 -3.78 -10.84
N ASP A 80 16.39 -3.19 -9.65
CA ASP A 80 16.43 -3.92 -8.38
C ASP A 80 15.03 -4.27 -7.85
N TRP A 81 13.96 -4.00 -8.61
CA TRP A 81 12.60 -4.48 -8.31
C TRP A 81 12.35 -5.84 -8.99
N ASP A 82 13.32 -6.75 -8.91
CA ASP A 82 13.02 -8.15 -9.12
C ASP A 82 12.15 -8.59 -7.94
N GLU A 83 10.83 -8.58 -8.14
CA GLU A 83 9.90 -9.27 -7.25
C GLU A 83 10.34 -10.73 -7.20
N ASP A 84 10.82 -11.18 -6.04
CA ASP A 84 11.10 -12.61 -5.81
C ASP A 84 9.81 -13.38 -6.10
N PRO A 85 9.77 -14.23 -7.14
CA PRO A 85 8.56 -14.96 -7.51
C PRO A 85 8.10 -15.94 -6.42
N ALA A 86 8.95 -16.25 -5.43
CA ALA A 86 8.61 -17.09 -4.29
C ALA A 86 7.81 -16.35 -3.19
N GLY A 87 7.68 -15.02 -3.26
CA GLY A 87 7.11 -14.20 -2.20
C GLY A 87 8.05 -14.06 -0.98
N PRO A 88 7.66 -13.27 0.03
CA PRO A 88 8.50 -13.09 1.21
C PRO A 88 8.67 -14.41 1.98
N PRO A 89 9.82 -14.64 2.63
CA PRO A 89 10.01 -15.80 3.49
C PRO A 89 8.93 -15.90 4.57
N LEU A 90 8.34 -17.10 4.70
CA LEU A 90 7.30 -17.39 5.68
C LEU A 90 7.88 -18.19 6.85
N GLU A 91 7.50 -17.78 8.06
CA GLU A 91 7.81 -18.50 9.28
C GLU A 91 6.53 -19.03 9.94
N ALA A 92 6.43 -20.34 10.15
CA ALA A 92 5.26 -20.93 10.79
C ALA A 92 5.16 -20.55 12.27
N ALA A 93 4.00 -20.07 12.70
CA ALA A 93 3.72 -19.77 14.10
C ALA A 93 2.94 -20.92 14.76
N SER A 94 3.32 -21.31 15.97
CA SER A 94 2.58 -22.32 16.74
C SER A 94 1.35 -21.67 17.36
N VAL A 95 0.16 -22.14 17.01
CA VAL A 95 -1.11 -21.54 17.46
C VAL A 95 -1.88 -22.46 18.41
N ARG A 96 -2.59 -21.86 19.36
CA ARG A 96 -3.46 -22.49 20.36
C ARG A 96 -4.86 -21.86 20.25
N PRO A 97 -5.75 -22.41 19.40
CA PRO A 97 -7.12 -21.91 19.27
C PRO A 97 -8.00 -22.34 20.45
N ALA A 98 -9.04 -21.55 20.72
CA ALA A 98 -10.14 -21.96 21.60
C ALA A 98 -10.96 -23.11 20.99
N GLU A 99 -11.80 -23.75 21.81
CA GLU A 99 -12.71 -24.80 21.34
C GLU A 99 -13.63 -24.29 20.23
N GLY A 100 -13.81 -25.09 19.18
CA GLY A 100 -14.62 -24.72 18.00
C GLY A 100 -13.93 -23.81 16.99
N VAL A 101 -12.72 -23.31 17.28
CA VAL A 101 -11.92 -22.49 16.37
C VAL A 101 -10.83 -23.35 15.70
N ALA A 102 -10.66 -23.19 14.40
CA ALA A 102 -9.54 -23.75 13.65
C ALA A 102 -8.68 -22.61 13.10
N ALA A 103 -7.36 -22.70 13.30
CA ALA A 103 -6.44 -21.65 12.90
C ALA A 103 -5.08 -22.21 12.45
N SER A 104 -4.46 -21.51 11.51
CA SER A 104 -3.03 -21.63 11.19
C SER A 104 -2.46 -20.25 10.94
N ALA A 105 -1.16 -20.06 11.22
CA ALA A 105 -0.53 -18.77 11.04
C ALA A 105 0.91 -18.89 10.53
N ASN A 106 1.27 -17.96 9.66
CA ASN A 106 2.66 -17.69 9.30
C ASN A 106 2.99 -16.23 9.60
N LEU A 107 4.28 -15.94 9.72
CA LEU A 107 4.81 -14.59 9.90
C LEU A 107 5.63 -14.16 8.69
N ILE A 108 5.60 -12.86 8.41
CA ILE A 108 6.58 -12.20 7.54
C ILE A 108 7.35 -11.19 8.39
N ASN A 109 8.68 -11.29 8.32
CA ASN A 109 9.57 -10.35 8.96
C ASN A 109 9.77 -9.13 8.05
N HIS A 110 9.23 -7.98 8.46
CA HIS A 110 9.43 -6.71 7.79
C HIS A 110 10.44 -5.85 8.55
N THR A 111 11.09 -4.93 7.86
CA THR A 111 12.00 -3.96 8.49
C THR A 111 11.28 -2.95 9.40
N TRP A 112 9.95 -2.89 9.33
CA TRP A 112 9.09 -1.98 10.07
C TRP A 112 8.19 -2.69 11.09
N GLY A 113 8.26 -4.02 11.20
CA GLY A 113 7.43 -4.79 12.10
C GLY A 113 7.28 -6.24 11.68
N THR A 114 6.26 -6.91 12.23
CA THR A 114 5.93 -8.28 11.86
C THR A 114 4.51 -8.32 11.35
N GLU A 115 4.31 -9.01 10.23
CA GLU A 115 2.98 -9.31 9.70
C GLU A 115 2.61 -10.75 10.03
N VAL A 116 1.37 -10.94 10.45
CA VAL A 116 0.72 -12.22 10.73
C VAL A 116 -0.21 -12.55 9.57
N LEU A 117 0.07 -13.66 8.91
CA LEU A 117 -0.81 -14.30 7.94
C LEU A 117 -1.65 -15.35 8.67
N LEU A 118 -2.81 -14.94 9.19
CA LEU A 118 -3.71 -15.82 9.91
C LEU A 118 -4.80 -16.36 8.97
N ASP A 119 -4.91 -17.68 8.91
CA ASP A 119 -6.05 -18.35 8.29
C ASP A 119 -6.89 -18.96 9.43
N VAL A 120 -8.15 -18.52 9.59
CA VAL A 120 -9.00 -18.84 10.76
C VAL A 120 -10.46 -19.12 10.36
N SER A 121 -11.11 -20.07 11.05
CA SER A 121 -12.54 -20.35 10.93
C SER A 121 -13.14 -20.75 12.29
N GLY A 122 -14.48 -20.74 12.38
CA GLY A 122 -15.21 -21.06 13.61
C GLY A 122 -15.44 -19.87 14.56
N LEU A 123 -15.12 -18.65 14.11
CA LEU A 123 -15.45 -17.43 14.83
C LEU A 123 -16.91 -17.04 14.61
N GLU A 124 -17.53 -16.44 15.62
CA GLU A 124 -18.93 -15.98 15.54
C GLU A 124 -19.10 -14.88 14.47
N PRO A 125 -20.00 -15.05 13.49
CA PRO A 125 -20.25 -14.05 12.45
C PRO A 125 -20.72 -12.71 13.01
N GLY A 126 -20.18 -11.61 12.49
CA GLY A 126 -20.57 -10.26 12.91
C GLY A 126 -19.94 -9.79 14.23
N VAL A 127 -19.19 -10.66 14.92
CA VAL A 127 -18.46 -10.30 16.14
C VAL A 127 -17.11 -9.69 15.78
N ALA A 128 -16.76 -8.59 16.45
CA ALA A 128 -15.46 -7.93 16.29
C ALA A 128 -14.39 -8.61 17.15
N TYR A 129 -13.23 -8.85 16.54
CA TYR A 129 -12.04 -9.38 17.17
C TYR A 129 -10.86 -8.43 16.95
N THR A 130 -9.95 -8.38 17.91
CA THR A 130 -8.70 -7.63 17.83
C THR A 130 -7.52 -8.57 17.89
N MET A 131 -6.46 -8.24 17.16
CA MET A 131 -5.19 -8.97 17.22
C MET A 131 -4.12 -8.07 17.83
N ASP A 132 -3.38 -8.60 18.79
CA ASP A 132 -2.19 -7.96 19.36
C ASP A 132 -0.95 -8.82 19.12
N LEU A 133 0.17 -8.18 18.80
CA LEU A 133 1.50 -8.76 18.93
C LEU A 133 1.97 -8.64 20.38
N VAL A 134 2.52 -9.72 20.92
CA VAL A 134 3.11 -9.77 22.27
C VAL A 134 4.62 -9.72 22.11
N ALA A 135 5.23 -8.63 22.56
CA ALA A 135 6.68 -8.47 22.55
C ALA A 135 7.34 -9.23 23.72
N THR A 136 8.65 -9.48 23.62
CA THR A 136 9.45 -10.19 24.64
C THR A 136 9.52 -9.47 25.98
N ASP A 137 9.29 -8.15 25.99
CA ASP A 137 9.13 -7.33 27.21
C ASP A 137 7.72 -7.40 27.82
N GLY A 138 6.82 -8.20 27.23
CA GLY A 138 5.43 -8.37 27.65
C GLY A 138 4.47 -7.30 27.12
N ARG A 139 4.96 -6.29 26.40
CA ARG A 139 4.11 -5.25 25.82
C ARG A 139 3.23 -5.81 24.72
N ARG A 140 1.95 -5.44 24.74
CA ARG A 140 1.01 -5.73 23.66
C ARG A 140 0.94 -4.56 22.69
N VAL A 141 1.04 -4.86 21.40
CA VAL A 141 0.98 -3.88 20.31
C VAL A 141 -0.11 -4.31 19.34
N SER A 142 -1.10 -3.44 19.10
CA SER A 142 -2.18 -3.79 18.19
C SER A 142 -1.65 -4.07 16.78
N ALA A 143 -2.15 -5.16 16.21
CA ALA A 143 -1.99 -5.55 14.81
C ALA A 143 -3.28 -5.32 13.99
N GLY A 144 -4.25 -4.60 14.58
CA GLY A 144 -5.55 -4.33 14.00
C GLY A 144 -6.64 -5.28 14.51
N GLY A 145 -7.69 -5.43 13.71
CA GLY A 145 -8.84 -6.27 14.05
C GLY A 145 -9.62 -6.69 12.81
N PHE A 146 -10.59 -7.57 13.01
CA PHE A 146 -11.44 -8.11 11.94
C PHE A 146 -12.79 -8.54 12.52
N VAL A 147 -13.77 -8.72 11.64
CA VAL A 147 -15.11 -9.16 12.01
C VAL A 147 -15.28 -10.60 11.53
N GLY A 148 -15.73 -11.48 12.44
CA GLY A 148 -15.96 -12.89 12.14
C GLY A 148 -16.96 -13.09 10.99
N THR A 149 -16.79 -14.17 10.24
CA THR A 149 -17.66 -14.55 9.13
C THR A 149 -17.94 -16.04 9.13
N ASP A 150 -19.02 -16.46 8.45
CA ASP A 150 -19.25 -17.86 8.13
C ASP A 150 -18.20 -18.36 7.11
N GLY A 151 -17.19 -19.08 7.57
CA GLY A 151 -16.20 -19.75 6.72
C GLY A 151 -14.75 -19.45 7.08
N LEU A 152 -13.86 -19.73 6.13
CA LEU A 152 -12.43 -19.48 6.27
C LEU A 152 -12.11 -18.01 5.99
N MET A 153 -11.52 -17.34 6.97
CA MET A 153 -10.99 -16.00 6.86
C MET A 153 -9.48 -16.04 6.63
N LYS A 154 -8.98 -15.16 5.77
CA LYS A 154 -7.55 -14.94 5.53
C LYS A 154 -7.19 -13.53 5.98
N CYS A 155 -6.80 -13.42 7.23
CA CYS A 155 -6.47 -12.18 7.90
C CYS A 155 -4.98 -11.86 7.68
N ARG A 156 -4.69 -10.61 7.35
CA ARG A 156 -3.34 -10.10 7.06
C ARG A 156 -3.16 -8.86 7.92
N ASN A 157 -2.51 -9.04 9.06
CA ASN A 157 -2.48 -8.08 10.16
C ASN A 157 -1.02 -7.80 10.52
N ASN A 158 -0.68 -6.54 10.77
CA ASN A 158 0.70 -6.17 11.03
C ASN A 158 0.80 -5.26 12.25
N GLY A 159 1.86 -5.46 13.04
CA GLY A 159 2.15 -4.64 14.21
C GLY A 159 3.61 -4.18 14.22
N ALA A 160 3.86 -3.02 14.86
CA ALA A 160 5.18 -2.42 14.99
C ALA A 160 6.02 -3.10 16.08
N VAL A 161 6.21 -4.42 15.95
CA VAL A 161 7.12 -5.24 16.75
C VAL A 161 8.02 -5.98 15.77
N LEU A 162 9.33 -5.76 15.86
CA LEU A 162 10.30 -6.46 15.02
C LEU A 162 10.30 -7.94 15.36
N ARG A 163 10.56 -8.81 14.38
CA ARG A 163 10.53 -10.27 14.60
C ARG A 163 11.43 -10.72 15.75
N ALA A 164 12.61 -10.10 15.91
CA ALA A 164 13.56 -10.42 16.99
C ALA A 164 13.01 -10.13 18.40
N ASP A 165 12.06 -9.22 18.52
CA ASP A 165 11.45 -8.80 19.78
C ASP A 165 10.04 -9.40 19.97
N LEU A 166 9.60 -10.26 19.05
CA LEU A 166 8.27 -10.86 19.06
C LEU A 166 8.27 -12.19 19.82
N GLN A 167 7.39 -12.31 20.81
CA GLN A 167 7.13 -13.56 21.53
C GLN A 167 5.95 -14.36 20.94
N GLY A 168 4.95 -13.67 20.38
CA GLY A 168 3.77 -14.29 19.81
C GLY A 168 2.69 -13.26 19.48
N PHE A 169 1.46 -13.73 19.27
CA PHE A 169 0.30 -12.88 19.07
C PHE A 169 -0.93 -13.47 19.79
N ALA A 170 -1.92 -12.65 20.04
CA ALA A 170 -3.20 -13.06 20.59
C ALA A 170 -4.35 -12.45 19.81
N VAL A 171 -5.46 -13.18 19.66
CA VAL A 171 -6.72 -12.66 19.15
C VAL A 171 -7.73 -12.69 20.28
N THR A 172 -8.36 -11.54 20.52
CA THR A 172 -9.37 -11.37 21.57
C THR A 172 -10.71 -10.93 20.97
N GLY A 173 -11.79 -11.55 21.42
CA GLY A 173 -13.16 -11.15 21.13
C GLY A 173 -13.74 -10.21 22.20
N PRO A 174 -15.08 -10.06 22.23
CA PRO A 174 -15.79 -9.23 23.20
C PRO A 174 -15.44 -9.59 24.64
N GLY A 175 -15.37 -8.56 25.49
CA GLY A 175 -15.01 -8.71 26.90
C GLY A 175 -13.56 -9.12 27.16
N GLY A 176 -12.69 -9.07 26.14
CA GLY A 176 -11.28 -9.48 26.26
C GLY A 176 -11.08 -11.00 26.23
N THR A 177 -12.08 -11.74 25.75
CA THR A 177 -12.01 -13.21 25.67
C THR A 177 -10.96 -13.62 24.63
N GLU A 178 -9.88 -14.28 25.08
CA GLU A 178 -8.88 -14.82 24.16
C GLU A 178 -9.44 -16.03 23.41
N VAL A 179 -9.44 -15.96 22.08
CA VAL A 179 -9.93 -17.04 21.21
C VAL A 179 -8.82 -17.72 20.42
N LEU A 180 -7.63 -17.12 20.41
CA LEU A 180 -6.43 -17.65 19.78
C LEU A 180 -5.21 -17.03 20.45
N ALA A 181 -4.21 -17.85 20.74
CA ALA A 181 -2.88 -17.39 21.11
C ALA A 181 -1.83 -18.08 20.25
N SER A 182 -0.65 -17.46 20.12
CA SER A 182 0.52 -18.09 19.54
C SER A 182 1.75 -17.91 20.41
N GLU A 183 2.69 -18.83 20.26
CA GLU A 183 4.02 -18.78 20.86
C GLU A 183 5.06 -19.04 19.78
N LEU A 184 6.17 -18.31 19.85
CA LEU A 184 7.30 -18.45 18.94
C LEU A 184 8.48 -19.04 19.70
N ASN A 185 9.17 -19.97 19.04
CA ASN A 185 10.41 -20.58 19.55
C ASN A 185 11.64 -19.73 19.20
#